data_AF-U1PAN4-F1
#
_entry.id   AF-U1PAN4-F1
#
_cell.length_a   1.000
_cell.length_b   1.000
_cell.length_c   1.000
_cell.angle_alpha   90.00
_cell.angle_beta   90.00
_cell.angle_gamma   90.00
#
_symmetry.space_group_name_H-M   'P 1'
#
loop_
_entity.id
_entity.type
_entity.pdbx_description
1 polymer ?
#
loop_
_entity_poly.entity_id
_entity_poly.type
_entity_poly.pdbx_seq_one_letter_code
_entity_poly.pdbx_strand_id
1 'polypeptide(L)'
;GRGAVYVRDLERELVAVIESDASVATVSDAVADARRGLDRIERHVTDREEPVVAAVETTESDLDTVESELDRDRLPFTDRLREVAVDGRTDAARGTRELRRELRRVRDLLHDCEFDTARRDAEAVGEAADRLVVFVEFAGSVWSTVDSRGSGANVPRELSDGLVNVLAQAVERADEGVAVGHDADRLAFEYADVTPEPTADEETEPDPDPTADDETIAQPDTVVDEVLYVLRELSTAAERGDTFLQYSLDELPDSMANPDVLVNLRRFTERQTDLFDRVELQSPEPPGFLELTAAADTDVGEAVATARDRFRDRHT
;
A
#
# COMPACT_ATOMS: atom_id res chain seq x y z
N GLY A 1 38.18 -37.45 3.41
CA GLY A 1 37.10 -36.47 3.39
C GLY A 1 37.43 -35.41 4.40
N ARG A 2 37.54 -34.15 3.99
CA ARG A 2 37.75 -33.05 4.94
C ARG A 2 36.42 -32.77 5.62
N GLY A 3 36.40 -32.86 6.96
CA GLY A 3 35.24 -32.55 7.78
C GLY A 3 34.89 -31.07 7.68
N ALA A 4 33.66 -30.71 8.03
CA ALA A 4 33.24 -29.32 8.08
C ALA A 4 34.14 -28.54 9.07
N VAL A 5 34.79 -27.48 8.57
CA VAL A 5 35.56 -26.53 9.39
C VAL A 5 34.61 -25.41 9.79
N TYR A 6 34.45 -25.19 11.10
CA TYR A 6 33.65 -24.07 11.59
C TYR A 6 34.39 -22.75 11.33
N VAL A 7 33.67 -21.69 10.96
CA VAL A 7 34.26 -20.36 10.65
C VAL A 7 35.14 -19.85 11.79
N ARG A 8 34.75 -20.08 13.05
CA ARG A 8 35.54 -19.71 14.25
C ARG A 8 36.90 -20.41 14.35
N ASP A 9 37.05 -21.55 13.69
CA ASP A 9 38.27 -22.37 13.70
C ASP A 9 39.13 -22.15 12.43
N LEU A 10 38.63 -21.34 11.47
CA LEU A 10 39.24 -21.09 10.17
C LEU A 10 40.63 -20.44 10.29
N GLU A 11 40.78 -19.50 11.21
CA GLU A 11 42.06 -18.84 11.50
C GLU A 11 43.09 -19.86 11.99
N ARG A 12 42.72 -20.68 12.98
CA ARG A 12 43.60 -21.71 13.54
C ARG A 12 43.99 -22.76 12.50
N GLU A 13 43.04 -23.17 11.65
CA GLU A 13 43.31 -24.10 10.55
C GLU A 13 44.26 -23.50 9.51
N LEU A 14 44.03 -22.24 9.09
CA LEU A 14 44.91 -21.54 8.16
C LEU A 14 46.33 -21.38 8.73
N VAL A 15 46.46 -21.01 10.01
CA VAL A 15 47.75 -20.93 10.71
C VAL A 15 48.42 -22.30 10.75
N ALA A 16 47.68 -23.38 11.05
CA ALA A 16 48.24 -24.73 11.06
C ALA A 16 48.74 -25.18 9.67
N VAL A 17 48.09 -24.76 8.58
CA VAL A 17 48.58 -25.03 7.22
C VAL A 17 49.84 -24.21 6.93
N ILE A 18 49.92 -22.95 7.37
CA ILE A 18 51.08 -22.08 7.17
C ILE A 18 52.30 -22.54 7.97
N GLU A 19 52.08 -23.01 9.20
CA GLU A 19 53.15 -23.51 10.09
C GLU A 19 53.61 -24.93 9.76
N SER A 20 52.83 -25.67 8.96
CA SER A 20 53.28 -26.93 8.38
C SER A 20 54.28 -26.66 7.25
N ASP A 21 55.18 -27.62 6.96
CA ASP A 21 56.07 -27.60 5.78
C ASP A 21 55.29 -27.73 4.44
N ALA A 22 54.07 -27.22 4.38
CA ALA A 22 53.23 -27.18 3.20
C ALA A 22 53.78 -26.22 2.15
N SER A 23 53.57 -26.59 0.88
CA SER A 23 53.97 -25.73 -0.23
C SER A 23 53.15 -24.44 -0.28
N VAL A 24 53.72 -23.37 -0.84
CA VAL A 24 53.01 -22.10 -1.10
C VAL A 24 51.73 -22.32 -1.90
N ALA A 25 51.72 -23.28 -2.84
CA ALA A 25 50.53 -23.64 -3.60
C ALA A 25 49.43 -24.20 -2.68
N THR A 26 49.78 -25.06 -1.73
CA THR A 26 48.85 -25.62 -0.75
C THR A 26 48.25 -24.55 0.17
N VAL A 27 49.06 -23.58 0.61
CA VAL A 27 48.58 -22.43 1.39
C VAL A 27 47.64 -21.55 0.55
N SER A 28 48.00 -21.28 -0.71
CA SER A 28 47.16 -20.51 -1.65
C SER A 28 45.81 -21.18 -1.89
N ASP A 29 45.78 -22.50 -2.07
CA ASP A 29 44.55 -23.27 -2.26
C ASP A 29 43.67 -23.22 -1.00
N ALA A 30 44.27 -23.35 0.19
CA ALA A 30 43.56 -23.26 1.46
C ALA A 30 42.93 -21.87 1.68
N VAL A 31 43.65 -20.79 1.35
CA VAL A 31 43.12 -19.42 1.40
C VAL A 31 42.00 -19.22 0.39
N ALA A 32 42.14 -19.75 -0.84
CA ALA A 32 41.11 -19.67 -1.86
C ALA A 32 39.84 -20.47 -1.47
N ASP A 33 40.00 -21.64 -0.85
CA ASP A 33 38.90 -22.42 -0.29
C ASP A 33 38.19 -21.65 0.83
N ALA A 34 38.94 -21.03 1.74
CA ALA A 34 38.41 -20.21 2.82
C ALA A 34 37.59 -19.02 2.30
N ARG A 35 38.12 -18.27 1.32
CA ARG A 35 37.40 -17.17 0.67
C ARG A 35 36.11 -17.63 0.01
N ARG A 36 36.16 -18.72 -0.77
CA ARG A 36 34.95 -19.30 -1.38
C ARG A 36 33.91 -19.74 -0.34
N GLY A 37 34.36 -20.15 0.84
CA GLY A 37 33.50 -20.45 1.99
C GLY A 37 32.82 -19.20 2.55
N LEU A 38 33.60 -18.13 2.80
CA LEU A 38 33.08 -16.84 3.26
C LEU A 38 32.08 -16.25 2.25
N ASP A 39 32.44 -16.19 0.97
CA ASP A 39 31.55 -15.69 -0.10
C ASP A 39 30.23 -16.48 -0.18
N ARG A 40 30.23 -17.76 0.23
CA ARG A 40 29.03 -18.58 0.25
C ARG A 40 28.16 -18.27 1.47
N ILE A 41 28.77 -18.04 2.62
CA ILE A 41 28.07 -17.66 3.85
C ILE A 41 27.47 -16.27 3.70
N GLU A 42 28.25 -15.30 3.20
CA GLU A 42 27.79 -13.94 2.93
C GLU A 42 26.57 -13.96 2.00
N ARG A 43 26.67 -14.62 0.84
CA ARG A 43 25.52 -14.78 -0.05
C ARG A 43 24.33 -15.45 0.63
N HIS A 44 24.57 -16.52 1.39
CA HIS A 44 23.48 -17.20 2.08
C HIS A 44 22.77 -16.30 3.11
N VAL A 45 23.52 -15.48 3.84
CA VAL A 45 22.96 -14.51 4.79
C VAL A 45 22.21 -13.42 4.04
N THR A 46 22.82 -12.81 3.02
CA THR A 46 22.18 -11.76 2.19
C THR A 46 20.88 -12.26 1.55
N ASP A 47 20.89 -13.44 0.93
CA ASP A 47 19.71 -14.06 0.29
C ASP A 47 18.55 -14.27 1.29
N ARG A 48 18.84 -14.32 2.60
CA ARG A 48 17.86 -14.54 3.67
C ARG A 48 17.46 -13.25 4.39
N GLU A 49 18.37 -12.29 4.52
CA GLU A 49 18.10 -11.00 5.14
C GLU A 49 17.31 -10.08 4.22
N GLU A 50 17.66 -10.02 2.93
CA GLU A 50 17.11 -9.06 1.97
C GLU A 50 15.57 -9.06 1.90
N PRO A 51 14.87 -10.21 1.82
CA PRO A 51 13.41 -10.21 1.82
C PRO A 51 12.79 -9.68 3.12
N VAL A 52 13.46 -9.90 4.26
CA VAL A 52 12.97 -9.44 5.56
C VAL A 52 13.19 -7.94 5.70
N VAL A 53 14.34 -7.44 5.28
CA VAL A 53 14.65 -6.00 5.28
C VAL A 53 13.64 -5.26 4.40
N ALA A 54 13.40 -5.73 3.18
CA ALA A 54 12.39 -5.14 2.30
C ALA A 54 10.99 -5.13 2.94
N ALA A 55 10.56 -6.24 3.54
CA ALA A 55 9.27 -6.31 4.23
C ALA A 55 9.18 -5.33 5.42
N VAL A 56 10.26 -5.18 6.21
CA VAL A 56 10.33 -4.23 7.32
C VAL A 56 10.23 -2.79 6.81
N GLU A 57 10.97 -2.44 5.77
CA GLU A 57 10.96 -1.09 5.18
C GLU A 57 9.59 -0.72 4.61
N THR A 58 8.97 -1.62 3.84
CA THR A 58 7.60 -1.44 3.35
C THR A 58 6.63 -1.24 4.51
N THR A 59 6.71 -2.09 5.55
CA THR A 59 5.82 -1.99 6.71
C THR A 59 6.03 -0.67 7.46
N GLU A 60 7.27 -0.20 7.64
CA GLU A 60 7.52 1.10 8.28
C GLU A 60 6.91 2.24 7.45
N SER A 61 7.04 2.20 6.12
CA SER A 61 6.40 3.16 5.23
C SER A 61 4.88 3.16 5.34
N ASP A 62 4.25 1.99 5.45
CA ASP A 62 2.79 1.89 5.65
C ASP A 62 2.37 2.49 7.00
N LEU A 63 3.12 2.24 8.08
CA LEU A 63 2.83 2.80 9.40
C LEU A 63 3.02 4.33 9.44
N ASP A 64 4.00 4.85 8.71
CA ASP A 64 4.20 6.29 8.53
C ASP A 64 3.08 6.91 7.69
N THR A 65 2.56 6.18 6.69
CA THR A 65 1.39 6.57 5.91
C THR A 65 0.17 6.72 6.80
N VAL A 66 -0.14 5.72 7.65
CA VAL A 66 -1.26 5.79 8.61
C VAL A 66 -1.21 7.04 9.47
N GLU A 67 -0.04 7.37 10.02
CA GLU A 67 0.12 8.56 10.88
C GLU A 67 0.01 9.86 10.07
N SER A 68 0.55 9.88 8.86
CA SER A 68 0.47 11.04 7.96
C SER A 68 -0.97 11.34 7.53
N GLU A 69 -1.74 10.33 7.16
CA GLU A 69 -3.15 10.48 6.78
C GLU A 69 -3.99 11.01 7.96
N LEU A 70 -3.76 10.49 9.17
CA LEU A 70 -4.44 10.97 10.38
C LEU A 70 -4.03 12.41 10.79
N ASP A 71 -2.86 12.87 10.38
CA ASP A 71 -2.40 14.23 10.63
C ASP A 71 -2.89 15.23 9.56
N ARG A 72 -3.04 14.77 8.31
CA ARG A 72 -3.54 15.54 7.16
C ARG A 72 -5.05 15.71 7.21
N ASP A 73 -5.78 14.61 7.38
CA ASP A 73 -7.22 14.62 7.32
C ASP A 73 -7.82 15.13 8.63
N ARG A 74 -8.44 16.30 8.54
CA ARG A 74 -9.20 16.92 9.64
C ARG A 74 -10.59 16.31 9.75
N LEU A 75 -10.67 14.98 9.80
CA LEU A 75 -11.92 14.29 10.04
C LEU A 75 -12.45 14.70 11.42
N PRO A 76 -13.77 14.91 11.60
CA PRO A 76 -14.31 15.31 12.90
C PRO A 76 -14.08 14.27 14.02
N PHE A 77 -13.72 13.05 13.63
CA PHE A 77 -13.46 11.92 14.52
C PHE A 77 -12.02 11.41 14.44
N THR A 78 -11.06 12.23 13.97
CA THR A 78 -9.62 11.86 13.90
C THR A 78 -9.07 11.37 15.24
N ASP A 79 -9.48 11.95 16.37
CA ASP A 79 -9.04 11.49 17.69
C ASP A 79 -9.44 10.03 17.95
N ARG A 80 -10.65 9.65 17.51
CA ARG A 80 -11.13 8.28 17.63
C ARG A 80 -10.36 7.34 16.71
N LEU A 81 -10.02 7.77 15.50
CA LEU A 81 -9.18 6.99 14.60
C LEU A 81 -7.78 6.81 15.16
N ARG A 82 -7.16 7.84 15.75
CA ARG A 82 -5.86 7.73 16.43
C ARG A 82 -5.89 6.75 17.59
N GLU A 83 -6.95 6.74 18.39
CA GLU A 83 -7.10 5.75 19.47
C GLU A 83 -7.07 4.30 18.97
N VAL A 84 -7.55 4.07 17.74
CA VAL A 84 -7.64 2.74 17.14
C VAL A 84 -6.35 2.43 16.40
N ALA A 85 -6.00 3.23 15.41
CA ALA A 85 -4.92 2.97 14.48
C ALA A 85 -3.53 3.24 15.07
N VAL A 86 -3.38 4.21 16.00
CA VAL A 86 -2.07 4.53 16.61
C VAL A 86 -1.93 3.86 17.96
N ASP A 87 -2.92 4.05 18.84
CA ASP A 87 -2.86 3.56 20.23
C ASP A 87 -3.24 2.08 20.37
N GLY A 88 -3.99 1.50 19.43
CA GLY A 88 -4.46 0.11 19.52
C GLY A 88 -5.46 -0.12 20.66
N ARG A 89 -6.36 0.83 20.94
CA ARG A 89 -7.34 0.72 22.05
C ARG A 89 -8.54 -0.19 21.77
N THR A 90 -8.48 -0.99 20.72
CA THR A 90 -9.54 -1.94 20.37
C THR A 90 -8.95 -3.32 20.11
N ASP A 91 -9.70 -4.37 20.41
CA ASP A 91 -9.28 -5.74 20.07
C ASP A 91 -9.38 -6.02 18.55
N ALA A 92 -9.94 -5.09 17.78
CA ALA A 92 -10.17 -5.24 16.34
C ALA A 92 -8.90 -4.99 15.50
N ALA A 93 -7.94 -4.23 16.01
CA ALA A 93 -6.67 -3.99 15.33
C ALA A 93 -5.52 -3.69 16.31
N ARG A 94 -4.32 -4.12 15.91
CA ARG A 94 -3.05 -3.71 16.54
C ARG A 94 -2.73 -2.30 16.04
N GLY A 95 -2.38 -1.38 16.92
CA GLY A 95 -2.02 0.00 16.55
C GLY A 95 -0.56 0.14 16.07
N THR A 96 -0.23 1.23 15.39
CA THR A 96 1.12 1.50 14.84
C THR A 96 2.22 1.36 15.89
N ARG A 97 1.98 1.81 17.13
CA ARG A 97 2.95 1.71 18.23
C ARG A 97 3.26 0.27 18.64
N GLU A 98 2.30 -0.63 18.52
CA GLU A 98 2.51 -2.06 18.75
C GLU A 98 3.26 -2.69 17.59
N LEU A 99 2.83 -2.42 16.36
CA LEU A 99 3.47 -2.95 15.15
C LEU A 99 4.93 -2.50 15.02
N ARG A 100 5.27 -1.23 15.33
CA ARG A 100 6.67 -0.77 15.37
C ARG A 100 7.51 -1.47 16.46
N ARG A 101 6.90 -1.87 17.58
CA ARG A 101 7.60 -2.68 18.60
C ARG A 101 7.86 -4.10 18.09
N GLU A 102 6.96 -4.65 17.29
CA GLU A 102 7.13 -5.95 16.64
C GLU A 102 8.23 -5.92 15.57
N LEU A 103 8.29 -4.88 14.73
CA LEU A 103 9.37 -4.73 13.75
C LEU A 103 10.76 -4.64 14.40
N ARG A 104 10.87 -4.05 15.59
CA ARG A 104 12.13 -4.09 16.35
C ARG A 104 12.51 -5.50 16.77
N ARG A 105 11.54 -6.33 17.18
CA ARG A 105 11.77 -7.74 17.47
C ARG A 105 12.19 -8.53 16.22
N VAL A 106 11.59 -8.23 15.06
CA VAL A 106 12.01 -8.80 13.78
C VAL A 106 13.48 -8.49 13.48
N ARG A 107 13.93 -7.25 13.72
CA ARG A 107 15.35 -6.87 13.58
C ARG A 107 16.24 -7.63 14.55
N ASP A 108 15.81 -7.84 15.78
CA ASP A 108 16.55 -8.67 16.75
C ASP A 108 16.68 -10.12 16.26
N LEU A 109 15.63 -10.70 15.67
CA LEU A 109 15.68 -12.05 15.08
C LEU A 109 16.65 -12.15 13.90
N LEU A 110 16.79 -11.09 13.10
CA LEU A 110 17.82 -11.03 12.05
C LEU A 110 19.22 -11.06 12.65
N HIS A 111 19.46 -10.30 13.73
CA HIS A 111 20.74 -10.31 14.44
C HIS A 111 21.07 -11.69 15.05
N ASP A 112 20.06 -12.47 15.42
CA ASP A 112 20.19 -13.83 15.93
C ASP A 112 20.22 -14.91 14.82
N CYS A 113 20.23 -14.51 13.55
CA CYS A 113 20.19 -15.38 12.36
C CYS A 113 18.95 -16.29 12.30
N GLU A 114 17.83 -15.92 12.93
CA GLU A 114 16.55 -16.65 12.90
C GLU A 114 15.69 -16.24 11.69
N PHE A 115 16.27 -16.29 10.48
CA PHE A 115 15.69 -15.69 9.27
C PHE A 115 14.26 -16.16 8.92
N ASP A 116 13.96 -17.44 9.10
CA ASP A 116 12.63 -17.99 8.76
C ASP A 116 11.55 -17.53 9.77
N THR A 117 11.94 -17.23 11.01
CA THR A 117 11.06 -16.63 12.02
C THR A 117 10.89 -15.15 11.72
N ALA A 118 12.01 -14.44 11.53
CA ALA A 118 12.02 -13.01 11.21
C ALA A 118 11.14 -12.69 10.00
N ARG A 119 11.24 -13.50 8.94
CA ARG A 119 10.42 -13.35 7.73
C ARG A 119 8.92 -13.49 8.01
N ARG A 120 8.52 -14.57 8.67
CA ARG A 120 7.10 -14.82 8.99
C ARG A 120 6.52 -13.70 9.85
N ASP A 121 7.30 -13.24 10.83
CA ASP A 121 6.87 -12.16 11.72
C ASP A 121 6.80 -10.83 10.98
N ALA A 122 7.76 -10.53 10.09
CA ALA A 122 7.71 -9.34 9.23
C ALA A 122 6.46 -9.31 8.33
N GLU A 123 6.18 -10.43 7.65
CA GLU A 123 4.99 -10.58 6.79
C GLU A 123 3.69 -10.38 7.62
N ALA A 124 3.60 -10.99 8.80
CA ALA A 124 2.42 -10.86 9.67
C ALA A 124 2.22 -9.46 10.28
N VAL A 125 3.29 -8.68 10.44
CA VAL A 125 3.21 -7.26 10.84
C VAL A 125 2.82 -6.40 9.64
N GLY A 126 3.38 -6.68 8.45
CA GLY A 126 3.02 -6.03 7.19
C GLY A 126 1.53 -6.13 6.88
N GLU A 127 0.95 -7.34 6.95
CA GLU A 127 -0.50 -7.56 6.78
C GLU A 127 -1.37 -6.79 7.79
N ALA A 128 -0.84 -6.48 8.97
CA ALA A 128 -1.56 -5.66 9.94
C ALA A 128 -1.41 -4.16 9.66
N ALA A 129 -0.24 -3.71 9.19
CA ALA A 129 -0.02 -2.33 8.79
C ALA A 129 -0.87 -1.96 7.56
N ASP A 130 -0.90 -2.82 6.53
CA ASP A 130 -1.73 -2.63 5.34
C ASP A 130 -3.22 -2.48 5.71
N ARG A 131 -3.72 -3.30 6.64
CA ARG A 131 -5.09 -3.15 7.16
C ARG A 131 -5.34 -1.82 7.85
N LEU A 132 -4.35 -1.25 8.54
CA LEU A 132 -4.49 0.08 9.13
C LEU A 132 -4.53 1.17 8.07
N VAL A 133 -3.73 1.04 7.01
CA VAL A 133 -3.76 1.96 5.85
C VAL A 133 -5.16 1.95 5.23
N VAL A 134 -5.67 0.75 4.89
CA VAL A 134 -7.02 0.59 4.33
C VAL A 134 -8.08 1.17 5.27
N PHE A 135 -7.95 0.97 6.59
CA PHE A 135 -8.90 1.49 7.57
C PHE A 135 -8.96 3.03 7.60
N VAL A 136 -7.80 3.70 7.60
CA VAL A 136 -7.74 5.16 7.62
C VAL A 136 -8.20 5.77 6.30
N GLU A 137 -7.79 5.19 5.16
CA GLU A 137 -8.24 5.63 3.84
C GLU A 137 -9.77 5.48 3.69
N PHE A 138 -10.32 4.35 4.14
CA PHE A 138 -11.76 4.12 4.14
C PHE A 138 -12.50 5.11 5.04
N ALA A 139 -11.94 5.47 6.19
CA ALA A 139 -12.53 6.46 7.07
C ALA A 139 -12.65 7.84 6.41
N GLY A 140 -11.65 8.25 5.63
CA GLY A 140 -11.68 9.46 4.82
C GLY A 140 -12.76 9.42 3.73
N SER A 141 -12.82 8.31 2.98
CA SER A 141 -13.85 8.08 1.94
C SER A 141 -15.27 8.12 2.53
N VAL A 142 -15.51 7.41 3.64
CA VAL A 142 -16.79 7.41 4.36
C VAL A 142 -17.19 8.82 4.78
N TRP A 143 -16.27 9.59 5.35
CA TRP A 143 -16.59 10.96 5.75
C TRP A 143 -16.91 11.85 4.54
N SER A 144 -16.18 11.71 3.44
CA SER A 144 -16.47 12.41 2.19
C SER A 144 -17.87 12.09 1.66
N THR A 145 -18.31 10.82 1.75
CA THR A 145 -19.68 10.43 1.38
C THR A 145 -20.72 11.03 2.32
N VAL A 146 -20.43 11.08 3.63
CA VAL A 146 -21.35 11.65 4.62
C VAL A 146 -21.51 13.16 4.42
N ASP A 147 -20.40 13.87 4.18
CA ASP A 147 -20.39 15.32 3.96
C ASP A 147 -21.18 15.72 2.69
N SER A 148 -21.04 14.92 1.62
CA SER A 148 -21.82 15.09 0.38
C SER A 148 -23.26 14.56 0.45
N ARG A 149 -23.69 14.03 1.60
CA ARG A 149 -24.98 13.36 1.82
C ARG A 149 -25.25 12.16 0.90
N GLY A 150 -24.21 11.44 0.53
CA GLY A 150 -24.30 10.19 -0.22
C GLY A 150 -24.97 9.06 0.58
N SER A 151 -25.46 8.03 -0.12
CA SER A 151 -26.30 6.98 0.48
C SER A 151 -25.55 5.84 1.17
N GLY A 152 -24.25 5.67 0.91
CA GLY A 152 -23.46 4.59 1.49
C GLY A 152 -22.08 4.42 0.87
N ALA A 153 -21.26 3.56 1.47
CA ALA A 153 -19.91 3.23 1.01
C ALA A 153 -19.67 1.72 1.10
N ASN A 154 -18.98 1.15 0.12
CA ASN A 154 -18.64 -0.28 0.11
C ASN A 154 -17.50 -0.57 1.10
N VAL A 155 -17.61 -1.62 1.89
CA VAL A 155 -16.62 -1.98 2.91
C VAL A 155 -15.49 -2.79 2.26
N PRO A 156 -14.22 -2.36 2.38
CA PRO A 156 -13.08 -3.15 1.93
C PRO A 156 -13.00 -4.51 2.65
N ARG A 157 -12.70 -5.57 1.91
CA ARG A 157 -12.71 -6.96 2.41
C ARG A 157 -11.66 -7.23 3.49
N GLU A 158 -10.65 -6.39 3.54
CA GLU A 158 -9.54 -6.43 4.48
C GLU A 158 -9.96 -5.95 5.88
N LEU A 159 -11.06 -5.19 5.98
CA LEU A 159 -11.58 -4.67 7.23
C LEU A 159 -12.47 -5.69 7.93
N SER A 160 -12.24 -5.84 9.23
CA SER A 160 -13.12 -6.64 10.07
C SER A 160 -14.35 -5.85 10.48
N ASP A 161 -15.47 -6.53 10.74
CA ASP A 161 -16.68 -5.93 11.30
C ASP A 161 -16.39 -5.09 12.55
N GLY A 162 -15.39 -5.49 13.35
CA GLY A 162 -14.96 -4.74 14.52
C GLY A 162 -14.45 -3.34 14.18
N LEU A 163 -13.62 -3.21 13.14
CA LEU A 163 -13.13 -1.92 12.66
C LEU A 163 -14.24 -1.09 12.02
N VAL A 164 -15.08 -1.72 11.20
CA VAL A 164 -16.21 -1.05 10.53
C VAL A 164 -17.19 -0.49 11.56
N ASN A 165 -17.53 -1.28 12.59
CA ASN A 165 -18.40 -0.83 13.68
C ASN A 165 -17.79 0.34 14.48
N VAL A 166 -16.47 0.33 14.66
CA VAL A 166 -15.77 1.45 15.33
C VAL A 166 -15.88 2.73 14.50
N LEU A 167 -15.71 2.62 13.17
CA LEU A 167 -15.87 3.73 12.25
C LEU A 167 -17.31 4.24 12.20
N ALA A 168 -18.30 3.36 12.06
CA ALA A 168 -19.72 3.72 12.05
C ALA A 168 -20.09 4.53 13.30
N GLN A 169 -19.70 4.05 14.49
CA GLN A 169 -19.93 4.79 15.74
C GLN A 169 -19.12 6.09 15.85
N ALA A 170 -18.00 6.22 15.14
CA ALA A 170 -17.23 7.45 15.12
C ALA A 170 -17.96 8.51 14.27
N VAL A 171 -18.51 8.10 13.13
CA VAL A 171 -19.33 8.94 12.23
C VAL A 171 -20.61 9.39 12.93
N GLU A 172 -21.39 8.49 13.53
CA GLU A 172 -22.65 8.86 14.23
C GLU A 172 -22.42 9.81 15.41
N ARG A 173 -21.24 9.75 16.04
CA ARG A 173 -20.88 10.71 17.10
C ARG A 173 -20.38 12.04 16.55
N ALA A 174 -19.83 12.05 15.35
CA ALA A 174 -19.36 13.25 14.68
C ALA A 174 -20.53 14.07 14.12
N ASP A 175 -21.59 13.41 13.63
CA ASP A 175 -22.81 14.03 13.15
C ASP A 175 -24.05 13.33 13.73
N GLU A 176 -24.70 13.98 14.70
CA GLU A 176 -25.91 13.47 15.36
C GLU A 176 -27.12 13.32 14.41
N GLY A 177 -27.05 13.90 13.21
CA GLY A 177 -28.07 13.79 12.16
C GLY A 177 -27.90 12.57 11.24
N VAL A 178 -26.82 11.79 11.40
CA VAL A 178 -26.50 10.65 10.54
C VAL A 178 -26.67 9.35 11.34
N ALA A 179 -27.49 8.44 10.83
CA ALA A 179 -27.53 7.06 11.28
C ALA A 179 -26.75 6.17 10.30
N VAL A 180 -25.91 5.29 10.84
CA VAL A 180 -25.06 4.42 10.02
C VAL A 180 -25.53 2.97 10.15
N GLY A 181 -26.14 2.45 9.08
CA GLY A 181 -26.41 1.03 8.92
C GLY A 181 -25.17 0.29 8.42
N HIS A 182 -24.96 -0.94 8.87
CA HIS A 182 -23.90 -1.81 8.37
C HIS A 182 -24.53 -3.15 7.93
N ASP A 183 -24.45 -3.41 6.62
CA ASP A 183 -24.68 -4.73 6.00
C ASP A 183 -23.31 -5.25 5.52
N ALA A 184 -23.14 -6.56 5.39
CA ALA A 184 -21.84 -7.25 5.41
C ALA A 184 -20.72 -6.62 4.55
N ASP A 185 -21.05 -6.04 3.40
CA ASP A 185 -20.13 -5.40 2.47
C ASP A 185 -20.41 -3.92 2.23
N ARG A 186 -21.29 -3.29 3.01
CA ARG A 186 -21.72 -1.90 2.80
C ARG A 186 -22.12 -1.17 4.09
N LEU A 187 -21.62 0.07 4.22
CA LEU A 187 -22.20 1.07 5.12
C LEU A 187 -23.32 1.83 4.39
N ALA A 188 -24.47 1.97 5.03
CA ALA A 188 -25.60 2.76 4.56
C ALA A 188 -25.79 3.98 5.47
N PHE A 189 -26.04 5.14 4.88
CA PHE A 189 -26.19 6.40 5.60
C PHE A 189 -27.63 6.91 5.48
N GLU A 190 -28.27 7.14 6.63
CA GLU A 190 -29.59 7.76 6.72
C GLU A 190 -29.47 9.12 7.40
N TYR A 191 -29.97 10.17 6.74
CA TYR A 191 -29.91 11.53 7.25
C TYR A 191 -31.27 11.92 7.82
N ALA A 192 -31.29 12.44 9.05
CA ALA A 192 -32.49 13.09 9.57
C ALA A 192 -32.83 14.29 8.69
N ASP A 193 -34.07 14.36 8.18
CA ASP A 193 -34.55 15.44 7.31
C ASP A 193 -34.27 16.82 7.94
N VAL A 194 -33.23 17.49 7.46
CA VAL A 194 -33.03 18.92 7.64
C VAL A 194 -33.21 19.54 6.26
N THR A 195 -34.20 20.44 6.14
CA THR A 195 -34.50 21.16 4.90
C THR A 195 -33.22 21.79 4.35
N PRO A 196 -32.77 21.45 3.14
CA PRO A 196 -31.50 21.95 2.62
C PRO A 196 -31.61 23.43 2.25
N GLU A 197 -30.73 24.27 2.78
CA GLU A 197 -30.38 25.56 2.16
C GLU A 197 -29.42 25.28 1.00
N PRO A 198 -29.67 25.80 -0.22
CA PRO A 198 -28.83 25.53 -1.37
C PRO A 198 -27.54 26.37 -1.33
N THR A 199 -26.39 25.72 -1.35
CA THR A 199 -25.08 26.35 -1.62
C THR A 199 -24.79 26.33 -3.12
N ALA A 200 -24.33 27.47 -3.62
CA ALA A 200 -24.13 27.77 -5.04
C ALA A 200 -22.78 27.23 -5.58
N ASP A 201 -22.80 26.87 -6.86
CA ASP A 201 -21.65 26.45 -7.68
C ASP A 201 -20.54 27.51 -7.75
N GLU A 202 -19.28 27.08 -7.68
CA GLU A 202 -18.13 27.81 -8.20
C GLU A 202 -17.35 26.93 -9.19
N GLU A 203 -17.44 27.29 -10.48
CA GLU A 203 -16.60 26.76 -11.57
C GLU A 203 -15.19 27.37 -11.50
N THR A 204 -14.14 26.57 -11.75
CA THR A 204 -12.80 27.10 -12.09
C THR A 204 -12.12 26.17 -13.11
N GLU A 205 -11.76 26.72 -14.27
CA GLU A 205 -10.98 26.06 -15.33
C GLU A 205 -9.46 26.12 -15.08
N PRO A 206 -8.67 25.19 -15.67
CA PRO A 206 -7.32 25.57 -16.10
C PRO A 206 -6.87 25.02 -17.48
N ASP A 207 -6.10 25.86 -18.19
CA ASP A 207 -5.25 25.59 -19.37
C ASP A 207 -4.00 24.74 -19.03
N PRO A 208 -3.41 24.00 -20.00
CA PRO A 208 -1.93 23.96 -20.06
C PRO A 208 -1.29 23.77 -21.47
N ASP A 209 -0.04 24.25 -21.64
CA ASP A 209 1.13 23.54 -22.23
C ASP A 209 2.40 24.46 -22.32
N PRO A 210 3.65 24.02 -22.70
CA PRO A 210 4.34 22.71 -22.64
C PRO A 210 5.82 22.77 -22.11
N THR A 211 6.48 21.61 -21.91
CA THR A 211 7.71 21.13 -22.64
C THR A 211 8.55 20.07 -21.87
N ALA A 212 9.18 19.20 -22.67
CA ALA A 212 9.80 17.88 -22.45
C ALA A 212 11.29 17.84 -21.99
N ASP A 213 11.77 16.67 -21.48
CA ASP A 213 12.74 15.77 -22.16
C ASP A 213 13.44 14.73 -21.21
N ASP A 214 13.58 13.50 -21.73
CA ASP A 214 14.67 12.50 -21.64
C ASP A 214 14.78 11.40 -20.53
N GLU A 215 15.32 10.26 -20.98
CA GLU A 215 15.14 8.85 -20.58
C GLU A 215 15.86 8.31 -19.31
N THR A 216 15.28 7.21 -18.80
CA THR A 216 15.85 6.00 -18.14
C THR A 216 15.88 5.89 -16.59
N ILE A 217 15.26 4.78 -16.14
CA ILE A 217 15.11 4.20 -14.78
C ILE A 217 13.95 4.81 -13.97
N ALA A 218 12.82 4.10 -13.90
CA ALA A 218 11.61 4.53 -13.18
C ALA A 218 11.90 4.70 -11.68
N GLN A 219 11.74 5.92 -11.19
CA GLN A 219 11.77 6.29 -9.77
C GLN A 219 10.33 6.25 -9.21
N PRO A 220 10.12 6.29 -7.88
CA PRO A 220 8.78 6.30 -7.28
C PRO A 220 7.84 7.37 -7.88
N ASP A 221 8.40 8.51 -8.28
CA ASP A 221 7.68 9.60 -8.95
C ASP A 221 7.20 9.23 -10.37
N THR A 222 7.91 8.32 -11.05
CA THR A 222 7.53 7.82 -12.37
C THR A 222 6.24 6.98 -12.32
N VAL A 223 6.08 6.14 -11.29
CA VAL A 223 4.84 5.36 -11.10
C VAL A 223 3.65 6.29 -10.84
N VAL A 224 3.86 7.42 -10.17
CA VAL A 224 2.81 8.43 -9.93
C VAL A 224 2.38 9.07 -11.24
N ASP A 225 3.33 9.53 -12.06
CA ASP A 225 3.04 10.12 -13.37
C ASP A 225 2.35 9.12 -14.32
N GLU A 226 2.76 7.85 -14.26
CA GLU A 226 2.17 6.77 -15.05
C GLU A 226 0.72 6.49 -14.64
N VAL A 227 0.42 6.43 -13.33
CA VAL A 227 -0.96 6.28 -12.84
C VAL A 227 -1.82 7.50 -13.20
N LEU A 228 -1.30 8.72 -13.05
CA LEU A 228 -1.99 9.95 -13.44
C LEU A 228 -2.28 9.99 -14.95
N TYR A 229 -1.35 9.48 -15.77
CA TYR A 229 -1.56 9.34 -17.21
C TYR A 229 -2.70 8.36 -17.51
N VAL A 230 -2.68 7.16 -16.93
CA VAL A 230 -3.74 6.16 -17.17
C VAL A 230 -5.11 6.70 -16.72
N LEU A 231 -5.19 7.36 -15.55
CA LEU A 231 -6.43 7.99 -15.09
C LEU A 231 -6.92 9.10 -16.05
N ARG A 232 -6.01 9.88 -16.66
CA ARG A 232 -6.38 10.87 -17.68
C ARG A 232 -6.92 10.22 -18.95
N GLU A 233 -6.29 9.15 -19.42
CA GLU A 233 -6.76 8.42 -20.61
C GLU A 233 -8.13 7.77 -20.36
N LEU A 234 -8.35 7.18 -19.17
CA LEU A 234 -9.64 6.65 -18.76
C LEU A 234 -10.73 7.74 -18.71
N SER A 235 -10.42 8.91 -18.15
CA SER A 235 -11.34 10.05 -18.13
C SER A 235 -11.66 10.56 -19.54
N THR A 236 -10.70 10.49 -20.47
CA THR A 236 -10.89 10.88 -21.87
C THR A 236 -11.72 9.85 -22.65
N ALA A 237 -11.57 8.58 -22.32
CA ALA A 237 -12.30 7.47 -22.95
C ALA A 237 -13.75 7.34 -22.46
N ALA A 238 -14.07 7.85 -21.27
CA ALA A 238 -15.42 7.88 -20.74
C ALA A 238 -16.32 8.85 -21.54
N GLU A 239 -17.45 8.35 -22.04
CA GLU A 239 -18.50 9.21 -22.59
C GLU A 239 -19.32 9.82 -21.46
N ARG A 240 -19.72 11.09 -21.59
CA ARG A 240 -20.53 11.76 -20.55
C ARG A 240 -21.88 11.07 -20.38
N GLY A 241 -22.20 10.76 -19.13
CA GLY A 241 -23.45 10.14 -18.69
C GLY A 241 -23.36 8.61 -18.59
N ASP A 242 -22.20 8.03 -18.87
CA ASP A 242 -22.00 6.59 -18.73
C ASP A 242 -21.67 6.22 -17.29
N THR A 243 -22.21 5.10 -16.85
CA THR A 243 -21.94 4.54 -15.50
C THR A 243 -20.91 3.42 -15.56
N PHE A 244 -20.44 3.06 -16.76
CA PHE A 244 -19.53 1.95 -16.99
C PHE A 244 -18.50 2.29 -18.06
N LEU A 245 -17.24 2.02 -17.78
CA LEU A 245 -16.12 2.16 -18.71
C LEU A 245 -15.38 0.83 -18.81
N GLN A 246 -15.17 0.35 -20.03
CA GLN A 246 -14.26 -0.76 -20.31
C GLN A 246 -13.13 -0.24 -21.19
N TYR A 247 -11.90 -0.28 -20.67
CA TYR A 247 -10.71 0.23 -21.36
C TYR A 247 -9.76 -0.91 -21.72
N SER A 248 -9.32 -0.94 -22.98
CA SER A 248 -8.39 -1.95 -23.48
C SER A 248 -6.95 -1.61 -23.08
N LEU A 249 -6.27 -2.51 -22.38
CA LEU A 249 -4.88 -2.31 -21.97
C LEU A 249 -3.92 -2.29 -23.17
N ASP A 250 -4.32 -2.82 -24.33
CA ASP A 250 -3.57 -2.74 -25.58
C ASP A 250 -3.53 -1.31 -26.17
N GLU A 251 -4.37 -0.40 -25.68
CA GLU A 251 -4.39 1.01 -26.09
C GLU A 251 -3.44 1.87 -25.25
N LEU A 252 -2.89 1.32 -24.15
CA LEU A 252 -1.87 1.99 -23.36
C LEU A 252 -0.48 1.90 -24.04
N PRO A 253 0.35 2.94 -23.94
CA PRO A 253 1.77 2.83 -24.28
C PRO A 253 2.47 1.71 -23.50
N ASP A 254 3.44 1.04 -24.10
CA ASP A 254 4.18 -0.09 -23.47
C ASP A 254 4.80 0.27 -22.10
N SER A 255 5.18 1.53 -21.91
CA SER A 255 5.71 2.03 -20.63
C SER A 255 4.64 2.10 -19.52
N MET A 256 3.37 2.28 -19.90
CA MET A 256 2.22 2.42 -19.00
C MET A 256 1.50 1.08 -18.76
N ALA A 257 1.67 0.13 -19.68
CA ALA A 257 1.14 -1.24 -19.58
C ALA A 257 1.97 -2.13 -18.63
N ASN A 258 2.62 -1.53 -17.62
CA ASN A 258 3.39 -2.23 -16.62
C ASN A 258 2.44 -2.90 -15.59
N PRO A 259 2.57 -4.22 -15.33
CA PRO A 259 1.75 -4.94 -14.36
C PRO A 259 1.69 -4.28 -12.97
N ASP A 260 2.81 -3.74 -12.48
CA ASP A 260 2.87 -3.12 -11.16
C ASP A 260 2.07 -1.81 -11.10
N VAL A 261 2.09 -1.03 -12.19
CA VAL A 261 1.30 0.20 -12.35
C VAL A 261 -0.19 -0.12 -12.39
N LEU A 262 -0.58 -1.12 -13.18
CA LEU A 262 -1.98 -1.52 -13.33
C LEU A 262 -2.57 -2.13 -12.06
N VAL A 263 -1.78 -2.91 -11.31
CA VAL A 263 -2.17 -3.44 -10.00
C VAL A 263 -2.32 -2.30 -8.99
N ASN A 264 -1.40 -1.33 -8.97
CA ASN A 264 -1.49 -0.18 -8.07
C ASN A 264 -2.67 0.72 -8.41
N LEU A 265 -2.90 1.02 -9.70
CA LEU A 265 -4.05 1.75 -10.20
C LEU A 265 -5.35 1.07 -9.75
N ARG A 266 -5.49 -0.24 -10.01
CA ARG A 266 -6.66 -1.01 -9.61
C ARG A 266 -6.87 -0.94 -8.10
N ARG A 267 -5.83 -1.15 -7.30
CA ARG A 267 -5.93 -1.06 -5.83
C ARG A 267 -6.37 0.34 -5.39
N PHE A 268 -5.81 1.38 -5.98
CA PHE A 268 -6.17 2.75 -5.65
C PHE A 268 -7.63 3.03 -5.98
N THR A 269 -8.10 2.70 -7.20
CA THR A 269 -9.48 2.95 -7.61
C THR A 269 -10.48 2.06 -6.86
N GLU A 270 -10.14 0.81 -6.55
CA GLU A 270 -10.96 -0.08 -5.69
C GLU A 270 -11.22 0.51 -4.30
N ARG A 271 -10.30 1.33 -3.79
CA ARG A 271 -10.42 1.98 -2.47
C ARG A 271 -11.27 3.24 -2.50
N GLN A 272 -11.53 3.82 -3.67
CA GLN A 272 -12.38 5.02 -3.84
C GLN A 272 -13.85 4.60 -3.96
N THR A 273 -14.39 4.00 -2.90
CA THR A 273 -15.73 3.36 -2.93
C THR A 273 -16.88 4.34 -3.07
N ASP A 274 -16.62 5.62 -2.83
CA ASP A 274 -17.54 6.72 -3.10
C ASP A 274 -17.59 7.11 -4.58
N LEU A 275 -16.60 6.69 -5.38
CA LEU A 275 -16.49 6.97 -6.81
C LEU A 275 -16.82 5.74 -7.67
N PHE A 276 -16.48 4.54 -7.21
CA PHE A 276 -16.65 3.31 -7.98
C PHE A 276 -17.40 2.22 -7.22
N ASP A 277 -18.46 1.69 -7.84
CA ASP A 277 -19.17 0.49 -7.39
C ASP A 277 -18.40 -0.80 -7.71
N ARG A 278 -17.65 -0.81 -8.82
CA ARG A 278 -16.85 -1.98 -9.23
C ARG A 278 -15.61 -1.53 -10.01
N VAL A 279 -14.50 -2.17 -9.70
CA VAL A 279 -13.26 -2.07 -10.48
C VAL A 279 -12.78 -3.50 -10.75
N GLU A 280 -12.48 -3.83 -12.00
CA GLU A 280 -12.00 -5.15 -12.38
C GLU A 280 -10.85 -5.05 -13.38
N LEU A 281 -9.71 -5.61 -13.02
CA LEU A 281 -8.57 -5.79 -13.92
C LEU A 281 -8.52 -7.25 -14.33
N GLN A 282 -8.85 -7.55 -15.58
CA GLN A 282 -8.93 -8.94 -16.05
C GLN A 282 -7.56 -9.64 -16.07
N SER A 283 -6.53 -8.92 -16.52
CA SER A 283 -5.14 -9.35 -16.54
C SER A 283 -4.25 -8.12 -16.35
N PRO A 284 -3.22 -8.18 -15.48
CA PRO A 284 -2.23 -7.10 -15.38
C PRO A 284 -1.22 -7.12 -16.55
N GLU A 285 -1.20 -8.17 -17.38
CA GLU A 285 -0.41 -8.25 -18.61
C GLU A 285 -1.32 -8.08 -19.84
N PRO A 286 -1.00 -7.19 -20.81
CA PRO A 286 -1.74 -7.11 -22.07
C PRO A 286 -1.60 -8.40 -22.90
N PRO A 287 -2.65 -8.83 -23.63
CA PRO A 287 -3.95 -8.15 -23.80
C PRO A 287 -4.88 -8.37 -22.59
N GLY A 288 -5.61 -7.32 -22.21
CA GLY A 288 -6.57 -7.36 -21.11
C GLY A 288 -7.43 -6.10 -21.05
N PHE A 289 -8.39 -6.07 -20.13
CA PHE A 289 -9.27 -4.93 -19.91
C PHE A 289 -9.22 -4.46 -18.45
N LEU A 290 -9.35 -3.15 -18.28
CA LEU A 290 -9.73 -2.52 -17.03
C LEU A 290 -11.20 -2.07 -17.14
N GLU A 291 -12.03 -2.57 -16.24
CA GLU A 291 -13.46 -2.25 -16.18
C GLU A 291 -13.75 -1.44 -14.92
N LEU A 292 -14.45 -0.32 -15.08
CA LEU A 292 -14.85 0.59 -14.01
C LEU A 292 -16.37 0.78 -14.08
N THR A 293 -17.04 0.62 -12.95
CA THR A 293 -18.45 0.98 -12.76
C THR A 293 -18.51 2.10 -11.73
N ALA A 294 -19.07 3.23 -12.10
CA ALA A 294 -19.23 4.37 -11.20
C ALA A 294 -20.21 4.05 -10.07
N ALA A 295 -20.03 4.71 -8.92
CA ALA A 295 -21.02 4.68 -7.86
C ALA A 295 -22.35 5.32 -8.30
N ALA A 296 -23.44 4.95 -7.63
CA ALA A 296 -24.77 5.48 -7.94
C ALA A 296 -24.79 7.03 -7.98
N ASP A 297 -25.52 7.57 -8.96
CA ASP A 297 -25.68 9.02 -9.20
C ASP A 297 -24.39 9.75 -9.64
N THR A 298 -23.34 9.03 -10.04
CA THR A 298 -22.09 9.59 -10.60
C THR A 298 -21.80 9.05 -12.00
N ASP A 299 -21.24 9.89 -12.87
CA ASP A 299 -20.71 9.51 -14.18
C ASP A 299 -19.31 8.90 -14.05
N VAL A 300 -19.00 7.86 -14.82
CA VAL A 300 -17.70 7.17 -14.74
C VAL A 300 -16.53 8.08 -15.13
N GLY A 301 -16.75 9.04 -16.04
CA GLY A 301 -15.75 10.04 -16.39
C GLY A 301 -15.46 11.01 -15.25
N GLU A 302 -16.51 11.47 -14.55
CA GLU A 302 -16.41 12.32 -13.36
C GLU A 302 -15.76 11.58 -12.17
N ALA A 303 -16.12 10.31 -11.94
CA ALA A 303 -15.50 9.45 -10.94
C ALA A 303 -14.00 9.28 -11.21
N VAL A 304 -13.60 9.03 -12.46
CA VAL A 304 -12.18 8.90 -12.83
C VAL A 304 -11.42 10.23 -12.71
N ALA A 305 -12.04 11.35 -13.12
CA ALA A 305 -11.43 12.67 -12.96
C ALA A 305 -11.18 13.01 -11.49
N THR A 306 -12.18 12.76 -10.64
CA THR A 306 -12.06 12.96 -9.18
C THR A 306 -11.00 12.05 -8.57
N ALA A 307 -10.95 10.78 -9.00
CA ALA A 307 -9.91 9.85 -8.56
C ALA A 307 -8.50 10.31 -8.96
N ARG A 308 -8.35 10.89 -10.15
CA ARG A 308 -7.08 11.50 -10.62
C ARG A 308 -6.66 12.65 -9.75
N ASP A 309 -7.58 13.55 -9.41
CA ASP A 309 -7.26 14.72 -8.59
C ASP A 309 -6.87 14.29 -7.16
N ARG A 310 -7.59 13.31 -6.57
CA ARG A 310 -7.19 12.70 -5.28
C ARG A 310 -5.83 12.02 -5.33
N PHE A 311 -5.53 11.30 -6.41
CA PHE A 311 -4.23 10.65 -6.57
C PHE A 311 -3.11 11.68 -6.69
N ARG A 312 -3.36 12.80 -7.37
CA ARG A 312 -2.42 13.91 -7.46
C ARG A 312 -2.16 14.53 -6.09
N ASP A 313 -3.22 14.86 -5.35
CA ASP A 313 -3.10 15.47 -4.01
C ASP A 313 -2.36 14.56 -3.01
N ARG A 314 -2.44 13.24 -3.18
CA ARG A 314 -1.68 12.26 -2.37
C ARG A 314 -0.17 12.34 -2.60
N HIS A 315 0.25 12.69 -3.82
CA HIS A 315 1.63 12.56 -4.29
C HIS A 315 2.31 13.90 -4.65
N THR A 316 1.67 15.03 -4.35
CA THR A 316 2.24 16.39 -4.52
C THR A 316 2.25 17.16 -3.20
#